data_AF-A0A526QXN8-F1
#
_entry.id   AF-A0A526QXN8-F1
#
_cell.length_a   1.000
_cell.length_b   1.000
_cell.length_c   1.000
_cell.angle_alpha   90.00
_cell.angle_beta   90.00
_cell.angle_gamma   90.00
#
_symmetry.space_group_name_H-M   'P 1'
#
loop_
_entity.id
_entity.type
_entity.pdbx_description
1 polymer ?
#
loop_
_entity_poly.entity_id
_entity_poly.type
_entity_poly.pdbx_seq_one_letter_code
_entity_poly.pdbx_strand_id
1 'polypeptide(L)' 'MAEDIENAVSRRRTFAIIAHPDAGKTTLTEKLLLFGGAIQLAGEVKAKKDRIQT' A
#
# COMPACT_ATOMS: atom_id res chain seq x y z
N MET A 1 18.02 7.60 23.08
CA MET A 1 19.16 7.19 22.23
C MET A 1 18.77 7.47 20.80
N ALA A 2 19.58 8.20 20.03
CA ALA A 2 19.31 8.41 18.61
C ALA A 2 19.48 7.07 17.88
N GLU A 3 18.51 6.73 17.03
CA GLU A 3 18.62 5.53 16.19
C GLU A 3 19.76 5.72 15.19
N ASP A 4 20.56 4.68 14.99
CA ASP A 4 21.66 4.69 14.02
C ASP A 4 21.11 4.85 12.59
N ILE A 5 21.77 5.66 11.75
CA ILE A 5 21.31 5.96 10.38
C ILE A 5 21.23 4.67 9.56
N GLU A 6 22.24 3.81 9.70
CA GLU A 6 22.31 2.54 8.97
C GLU A 6 21.13 1.61 9.33
N ASN A 7 20.78 1.55 10.63
CA ASN A 7 19.63 0.79 11.11
C ASN A 7 18.33 1.38 10.58
N ALA A 8 18.14 2.70 10.59
CA ALA A 8 16.93 3.31 10.06
C ALA A 8 16.77 3.03 8.55
N VAL A 9 17.86 3.06 7.78
CA VAL A 9 17.84 2.81 6.33
C VAL A 9 17.52 1.34 6.02
N SER A 10 18.11 0.39 6.74
CA SER A 10 17.99 -1.05 6.45
C SER A 10 16.55 -1.60 6.56
N ARG A 11 15.70 -1.00 7.39
CA ARG A 11 14.28 -1.38 7.57
C ARG A 11 13.32 -0.86 6.50
N ARG A 12 13.74 0.12 5.69
CA ARG A 12 12.85 0.74 4.69
C ARG A 12 12.65 -0.17 3.48
N ARG A 13 11.42 -0.24 2.97
CA ARG A 13 11.07 -0.93 1.73
C ARG A 13 10.21 0.01 0.89
N THR A 14 10.79 0.53 -0.19
CA THR A 14 10.13 1.44 -1.13
C THR A 14 9.90 0.70 -2.44
N PHE A 15 8.65 0.58 -2.87
CA PHE A 15 8.30 -0.15 -4.09
C PHE A 15 7.02 0.38 -4.72
N ALA A 16 6.73 -0.06 -5.94
CA ALA A 16 5.50 0.22 -6.67
C ALA A 16 4.93 -1.07 -7.27
N ILE A 17 3.61 -1.11 -7.46
CA ILE A 17 2.91 -2.21 -8.16
C ILE A 17 2.58 -1.73 -9.58
N ILE A 18 3.15 -2.38 -10.58
CA ILE A 18 2.82 -2.18 -12.00
C ILE A 18 2.05 -3.40 -12.51
N ALA A 19 0.91 -3.19 -13.17
CA ALA A 19 0.10 -4.28 -13.70
C ALA A 19 -0.79 -3.80 -14.85
N HIS A 20 -1.23 -4.75 -15.68
CA HIS A 20 -2.24 -4.53 -16.71
C HIS A 20 -3.60 -4.08 -16.09
N PRO A 21 -4.48 -3.37 -16.82
CA PRO A 21 -5.86 -3.15 -16.40
C PRO A 21 -6.50 -4.44 -15.86
N ASP A 22 -7.26 -4.30 -14.78
CA ASP A 22 -8.00 -5.38 -14.12
C ASP A 22 -7.20 -6.55 -13.51
N ALA A 23 -5.85 -6.52 -13.55
CA ALA A 23 -4.99 -7.52 -12.91
C ALA A 23 -5.02 -7.52 -11.37
N GLY A 24 -5.88 -6.70 -10.75
CA GLY A 24 -6.07 -6.69 -9.29
C GLY A 24 -5.06 -5.86 -8.49
N LYS A 25 -4.30 -4.95 -9.13
CA LYS A 25 -3.34 -4.04 -8.44
C LYS A 25 -3.95 -3.33 -7.22
N THR A 26 -5.18 -2.86 -7.35
CA THR A 26 -5.90 -2.16 -6.29
C THR A 26 -6.21 -3.11 -5.12
N THR A 27 -6.74 -4.31 -5.43
CA THR A 27 -7.08 -5.31 -4.42
C THR A 27 -5.84 -5.81 -3.65
N LEU A 28 -4.70 -5.96 -4.32
CA LEU A 28 -3.45 -6.29 -3.65
C LEU A 28 -2.98 -5.14 -2.73
N THR A 29 -3.12 -3.89 -3.19
CA THR A 29 -2.77 -2.70 -2.40
C THR A 29 -3.60 -2.63 -1.12
N GLU A 30 -4.92 -2.84 -1.20
CA GLU A 30 -5.82 -2.86 -0.03
C GLU A 30 -5.38 -3.89 1.01
N LYS A 31 -5.05 -5.12 0.58
CA LYS A 31 -4.62 -6.19 1.49
C LYS A 31 -3.29 -5.86 2.17
N LEU A 32 -2.32 -5.32 1.42
CA LEU A 32 -1.03 -4.91 1.99
C LEU A 32 -1.20 -3.83 3.07
N LEU A 33 -2.06 -2.84 2.82
CA LEU A 33 -2.37 -1.80 3.78
C LEU A 33 -3.08 -2.35 5.02
N LEU A 34 -4.03 -3.27 4.86
CA LEU A 34 -4.70 -3.94 5.96
C LEU A 34 -3.70 -4.73 6.84
N PHE A 35 -2.82 -5.52 6.23
CA PHE A 35 -1.78 -6.26 6.96
C PHE A 35 -0.77 -5.34 7.67
N GLY A 36 -0.52 -4.16 7.10
CA GLY A 36 0.29 -3.11 7.74
C GLY A 36 -0.43 -2.31 8.83
N GLY A 37 -1.70 -2.63 9.14
CA GLY A 37 -2.51 -1.90 10.13
C GLY A 37 -3.04 -0.55 9.63
N ALA A 38 -2.86 -0.21 8.35
CA ALA A 38 -3.29 1.05 7.74
C ALA A 38 -4.76 0.97 7.26
N ILE A 39 -5.69 0.72 8.20
CA ILE A 39 -7.10 0.42 7.92
C ILE A 39 -7.80 1.53 7.13
N GLN A 40 -7.63 2.81 7.53
CA GLN A 40 -8.29 3.93 6.86
C GLN A 40 -7.83 4.06 5.40
N LEU A 41 -6.51 3.98 5.17
CA LEU A 41 -5.93 4.05 3.84
C LEU A 41 -6.38 2.87 2.96
N ALA A 42 -6.50 1.66 3.53
CA ALA A 42 -7.06 0.52 2.82
C ALA A 42 -8.52 0.77 2.37
N GLY A 43 -9.34 1.39 3.24
CA GLY A 43 -10.72 1.76 2.92
C GLY A 43 -10.83 2.80 1.79
N GLU A 44 -9.97 3.82 1.80
CA GLU A 44 -9.93 4.85 0.75
C GLU A 44 -9.56 4.28 -0.63
N VAL A 45 -8.61 3.34 -0.67
CA VAL A 45 -8.20 2.68 -1.92
C VAL A 45 -9.38 1.91 -2.55
N LYS A 46 -10.18 1.22 -1.73
CA LYS A 46 -11.39 0.52 -2.17
C LYS A 46 -12.44 1.49 -2.72
N ALA A 47 -12.77 2.53 -1.96
CA ALA A 47 -13.77 3.53 -2.36
C ALA A 47 -13.39 4.24 -3.68
N LYS A 48 -12.09 4.47 -3.91
CA LYS A 48 -11.60 5.05 -5.17
C LYS A 48 -11.82 4.14 -6.36
N LYS A 49 -11.63 2.82 -6.21
CA LYS A 49 -11.90 1.86 -7.29
C LYS A 49 -13.37 1.82 -7.63
N ASP A 50 -14.25 1.78 -6.62
CA ASP A 50 -15.70 1.73 -6.83
C ASP A 50 -16.19 2.97 -7.61
N ARG A 51 -15.66 4.17 -7.31
CA ARG A 51 -15.95 5.41 -8.05
C ARG A 51 -15.49 5.41 -9.51
N ILE A 52 -14.39 4.72 -9.82
CA ILE A 52 -13.88 4.63 -11.20
C ILE A 52 -14.71 3.62 -12.03
N GLN A 53 -15.41 2.69 -11.38
CA GLN A 53 -16.20 1.65 -12.03
C GLN A 53 -17.69 2.02 -12.24
N THR A 54 -18.20 3.06 -11.57
CA THR A 54 -19.54 3.67 -11.82
C THR A 54 -19.47 4.76 -12.87
#